data_AF-A0A3M6TBN5-F1
#
_entry.id   AF-A0A3M6TBN5-F1
#
_cell.length_a   1.000
_cell.length_b   1.000
_cell.length_c   1.000
_cell.angle_alpha   90.00
_cell.angle_beta   90.00
_cell.angle_gamma   90.00
#
_symmetry.space_group_name_H-M   'P 1'
#
loop_
_entity.id
_entity.type
_entity.pdbx_description
1 polymer ?
#
loop_
_entity_poly.entity_id
_entity_poly.type
_entity_poly.pdbx_seq_one_letter_code
_entity_poly.pdbx_strand_id
1 'polypeptide(L)'
;MGVNRGYRIDIRNMMKQLYPKDWGLVNGAAWSLNHMIVTKRKETEETSSSFYNQYSMYDPVVDFRRFVSDNEPIVDEDLIAWVTTGLMHVPHSKDIPNTATAANSASFYLRPYNFFDENPSMASRDAVLISPAKNGKFDINRFGTPEGPARAAKDKPQEHKGVP
;
A
#
# COMPACT_ATOMS: atom_id res chain seq x y z
N MET A 1 -21.90 13.33 -11.69
CA MET A 1 -21.44 14.72 -11.44
C MET A 1 -20.45 15.23 -12.50
N GLY A 2 -20.26 14.58 -13.65
CA GLY A 2 -19.39 15.08 -14.73
C GLY A 2 -17.88 15.14 -14.41
N VAL A 3 -17.45 14.50 -13.31
CA VAL A 3 -16.05 14.47 -12.86
C VAL A 3 -15.38 13.15 -13.24
N ASN A 4 -14.08 13.19 -13.46
CA ASN A 4 -13.30 11.98 -13.75
C ASN A 4 -13.28 11.04 -12.55
N ARG A 5 -13.48 9.75 -12.83
CA ARG A 5 -13.42 8.66 -11.87
C ARG A 5 -11.98 8.18 -11.77
N GLY A 6 -11.49 7.90 -10.56
CA GLY A 6 -10.14 7.37 -10.41
C GLY A 6 -9.83 6.83 -9.03
N TYR A 7 -8.61 6.35 -8.88
CA TYR A 7 -8.02 5.98 -7.60
C TYR A 7 -6.85 6.91 -7.30
N ARG A 8 -6.79 7.38 -6.05
CA ARG A 8 -5.68 8.15 -5.50
C ARG A 8 -4.69 7.20 -4.84
N ILE A 9 -3.42 7.35 -5.20
CA ILE A 9 -2.29 6.73 -4.49
C ILE A 9 -1.88 7.69 -3.36
N ASP A 10 -1.88 7.20 -2.12
CA ASP A 10 -1.54 7.96 -0.91
C ASP A 10 -0.39 7.27 -0.17
N ILE A 11 0.82 7.79 -0.36
CA ILE A 11 2.06 7.20 0.18
C ILE A 11 2.28 7.69 1.60
N ARG A 12 2.33 6.77 2.58
CA ARG A 12 2.49 7.12 4.01
C ARG A 12 3.95 7.22 4.44
N ASN A 13 4.82 6.41 3.86
CA ASN A 13 6.21 6.28 4.28
C ASN A 13 7.14 6.48 3.09
N MET A 14 7.48 7.75 2.85
CA MET A 14 8.43 8.14 1.81
C MET A 14 9.85 8.04 2.35
N MET A 15 10.72 7.34 1.62
CA MET A 15 12.15 7.31 1.92
C MET A 15 12.91 7.99 0.78
N LYS A 16 13.79 8.92 1.13
CA LYS A 16 14.75 9.47 0.19
C LYS A 16 15.98 8.56 0.14
N GLN A 17 16.27 7.97 -1.02
CA GLN A 17 17.55 7.34 -1.27
C GLN A 17 18.69 8.34 -1.05
N LEU A 18 19.68 7.95 -0.23
CA LEU A 18 20.80 8.80 0.14
C LEU A 18 22.02 8.63 -0.77
N TYR A 19 22.11 7.52 -1.50
CA TYR A 19 23.21 7.32 -2.43
C TYR A 19 23.21 8.37 -3.55
N PRO A 20 24.38 8.90 -3.96
CA PRO A 20 24.50 9.76 -5.12
C PRO A 20 23.90 9.09 -6.35
N LYS A 21 23.13 9.85 -7.14
CA LYS A 21 22.37 9.32 -8.29
C LYS A 21 23.28 8.72 -9.37
N ASP A 22 24.48 9.27 -9.50
CA ASP A 22 25.54 8.90 -10.44
C ASP A 22 26.42 7.75 -9.93
N TRP A 23 26.24 7.29 -8.69
CA TRP A 23 26.96 6.13 -8.20
C TRP A 23 26.45 4.86 -8.90
N GLY A 24 27.33 4.12 -9.56
CA GLY A 24 26.97 2.92 -10.33
C GLY A 24 26.21 1.84 -9.54
N LEU A 25 26.35 1.76 -8.20
CA LEU A 25 25.52 0.85 -7.38
C LEU A 25 24.02 1.13 -7.51
N VAL A 26 23.64 2.38 -7.79
CA VAL A 26 22.24 2.78 -7.95
C VAL A 26 21.64 2.16 -9.23
N ASN A 27 22.43 1.70 -10.20
CA ASN A 27 21.90 1.08 -11.43
C ASN A 27 20.98 -0.10 -11.07
N GLY A 28 21.43 -1.01 -10.19
CA GLY A 28 20.65 -2.18 -9.78
C GLY A 28 19.45 -1.89 -8.87
N ALA A 29 19.30 -0.65 -8.38
CA ALA A 29 18.23 -0.24 -7.47
C ALA A 29 17.60 1.11 -7.87
N ALA A 30 17.57 1.42 -9.16
CA ALA A 30 17.18 2.74 -9.66
C ALA A 30 15.72 3.12 -9.35
N TRP A 31 14.85 2.14 -9.10
CA TRP A 31 13.48 2.34 -8.59
C TRP A 31 13.46 3.12 -7.26
N SER A 32 14.53 3.05 -6.46
CA SER A 32 14.63 3.75 -5.17
C SER A 32 14.80 5.27 -5.29
N LEU A 33 15.07 5.79 -6.50
CA LEU A 33 15.33 7.21 -6.73
C LEU A 33 14.09 8.11 -6.66
N ASN A 34 12.91 7.51 -6.79
CA ASN A 34 11.63 8.24 -6.81
C ASN A 34 10.65 7.54 -5.90
N HIS A 35 9.78 8.30 -5.23
CA HIS A 35 8.73 7.73 -4.40
C HIS A 35 7.61 7.09 -5.25
N MET A 36 7.41 7.59 -6.46
CA MET A 36 6.45 7.06 -7.42
C MET A 36 6.91 7.34 -8.84
N ILE A 37 6.76 6.34 -9.71
CA ILE A 37 6.92 6.47 -11.17
C ILE A 37 5.69 5.86 -11.84
N VAL A 38 5.22 6.47 -12.92
CA VAL A 38 4.14 5.93 -13.76
C VAL A 38 4.71 5.65 -15.14
N THR A 39 4.52 4.44 -15.65
CA THR A 39 4.96 4.02 -16.98
C THR A 39 3.80 3.40 -17.75
N LYS A 40 3.91 3.37 -19.08
CA LYS A 40 3.04 2.54 -19.91
C LYS A 40 3.35 1.06 -19.63
N ARG A 41 2.32 0.21 -19.58
CA ARG A 41 2.49 -1.24 -19.40
C ARG A 41 3.14 -1.86 -20.64
N LYS A 42 4.17 -2.68 -20.44
CA LYS A 42 4.78 -3.53 -21.48
C LYS A 42 5.08 -4.92 -20.93
N GLU A 43 4.89 -5.95 -21.74
CA GLU A 43 5.24 -7.34 -21.37
C GLU A 43 6.76 -7.54 -21.20
N THR A 44 7.59 -6.62 -21.71
CA THR A 44 9.06 -6.66 -21.53
C THR A 44 9.53 -5.93 -20.26
N GLU A 45 8.63 -5.30 -19.51
CA GLU A 45 8.93 -4.45 -18.35
C GLU A 45 8.14 -4.92 -17.09
N GLU A 46 8.03 -6.24 -16.91
CA GLU A 46 7.20 -6.85 -15.86
C GLU A 46 7.68 -6.57 -14.43
N THR A 47 9.00 -6.47 -14.23
CA THR A 47 9.62 -6.30 -12.91
C THR A 47 10.55 -5.09 -12.88
N SER A 48 10.58 -4.39 -11.75
CA SER A 48 11.48 -3.24 -11.53
C SER A 48 12.89 -3.66 -11.09
N SER A 49 13.12 -4.96 -10.90
CA SER A 49 14.39 -5.55 -10.47
C SER A 49 14.48 -7.00 -10.94
N SER A 50 15.62 -7.64 -10.65
CA SER A 50 15.86 -9.06 -10.85
C SER A 50 16.67 -9.62 -9.67
N PHE A 51 16.51 -10.91 -9.36
CA PHE A 51 17.34 -11.60 -8.38
C PHE A 51 18.84 -11.45 -8.69
N TYR A 52 19.20 -11.38 -9.98
CA TYR A 52 20.58 -11.24 -10.42
C TYR A 52 21.18 -9.84 -10.18
N ASN A 53 20.36 -8.80 -9.99
CA ASN A 53 20.86 -7.44 -9.71
C ASN A 53 21.67 -7.38 -8.40
N GLN A 54 21.41 -8.27 -7.45
CA GLN A 54 22.18 -8.36 -6.21
C GLN A 54 23.66 -8.72 -6.45
N TYR A 55 23.93 -9.51 -7.49
CA TYR A 55 25.29 -9.97 -7.82
C TYR A 55 26.02 -9.02 -8.76
N SER A 56 25.30 -8.19 -9.52
CA SER A 56 25.88 -7.13 -10.36
C SER A 56 25.01 -5.88 -10.29
N MET A 57 25.32 -5.00 -9.33
CA MET A 57 24.60 -3.73 -9.19
C MET A 57 25.04 -2.67 -10.20
N TYR A 58 26.26 -2.76 -10.74
CA TYR A 58 26.80 -1.80 -11.72
C TYR A 58 26.32 -2.08 -13.15
N ASP A 59 26.12 -3.35 -13.48
CA ASP A 59 25.56 -3.82 -14.75
C ASP A 59 24.41 -4.79 -14.47
N PRO A 60 23.23 -4.26 -14.08
CA PRO A 60 22.11 -5.07 -13.66
C PRO A 60 21.38 -5.70 -14.86
N VAL A 61 20.78 -6.87 -14.64
CA VAL A 61 19.90 -7.52 -15.63
C VAL A 61 18.68 -6.64 -15.91
N VAL A 62 18.15 -5.99 -14.88
CA VAL A 62 17.04 -5.03 -14.99
C VAL A 62 17.50 -3.66 -14.48
N ASP A 63 17.64 -2.69 -15.39
CA ASP A 63 17.82 -1.27 -15.05
C ASP A 63 16.48 -0.53 -15.22
N PHE A 64 15.84 -0.20 -14.09
CA PHE A 64 14.54 0.46 -14.06
C PHE A 64 14.52 1.83 -14.74
N ARG A 65 15.67 2.50 -14.91
CA ARG A 65 15.72 3.80 -15.61
C ARG A 65 15.30 3.69 -17.06
N ARG A 66 15.48 2.51 -17.67
CA ARG A 66 15.12 2.27 -19.06
C ARG A 66 13.63 2.49 -19.30
N PHE A 67 12.78 2.18 -18.31
CA PHE A 67 11.32 2.22 -18.43
C PHE A 67 10.76 3.65 -18.52
N VAL A 68 11.57 4.66 -18.16
CA VAL A 68 11.19 6.08 -18.25
C VAL A 68 12.02 6.84 -19.26
N SER A 69 13.05 6.21 -19.85
CA SER A 69 14.02 6.88 -20.71
C SER A 69 13.51 7.15 -22.12
N ASP A 70 12.48 6.41 -22.54
CA ASP A 70 11.84 6.52 -23.85
C ASP A 70 10.75 7.60 -23.92
N ASN A 71 10.38 8.21 -22.77
CA ASN A 71 9.44 9.32 -22.68
C ASN A 71 8.09 9.05 -23.38
N GLU A 72 7.55 7.85 -23.18
CA GLU A 72 6.27 7.44 -23.75
C GLU A 72 5.07 8.25 -23.21
N PRO A 73 4.01 8.42 -24.02
CA PRO A 73 2.78 9.05 -23.54
C PRO A 73 2.11 8.19 -22.46
N ILE A 74 1.48 8.86 -21.50
CA ILE A 74 0.76 8.24 -20.38
C ILE A 74 -0.74 8.60 -20.36
N VAL A 75 -1.22 9.32 -21.37
CA VAL A 75 -2.63 9.75 -21.45
C VAL A 75 -3.42 8.68 -22.18
N ASP A 76 -4.49 8.19 -21.55
CA ASP A 76 -5.40 7.16 -22.11
C ASP A 76 -4.71 5.85 -22.51
N GLU A 77 -3.69 5.46 -21.75
CA GLU A 77 -2.91 4.22 -21.94
C GLU A 77 -3.15 3.22 -20.81
N ASP A 78 -2.69 1.99 -20.99
CA ASP A 78 -2.55 1.03 -19.90
C ASP A 78 -1.32 1.40 -19.07
N LEU A 79 -1.50 1.67 -17.77
CA LEU A 79 -0.50 2.29 -16.92
C LEU A 79 -0.12 1.38 -15.75
N ILE A 80 1.16 1.37 -15.41
CA ILE A 80 1.69 0.83 -14.17
C ILE A 80 2.16 1.99 -13.28
N ALA A 81 1.71 1.99 -12.02
CA ALA A 81 2.26 2.85 -10.98
C ALA A 81 3.23 2.06 -10.09
N TRP A 82 4.51 2.44 -10.13
CA TRP A 82 5.57 1.88 -9.33
C TRP A 82 5.73 2.73 -8.06
N VAL A 83 5.47 2.16 -6.89
CA VAL A 83 5.48 2.89 -5.61
C VAL A 83 6.66 2.42 -4.76
N THR A 84 7.51 3.36 -4.36
CA THR A 84 8.63 3.11 -3.46
C THR A 84 8.28 3.62 -2.06
N THR A 85 8.29 2.72 -1.08
CA THR A 85 8.11 3.06 0.34
C THR A 85 9.28 2.56 1.16
N GLY A 86 9.58 3.21 2.27
CA GLY A 86 10.59 2.71 3.19
C GLY A 86 10.79 3.61 4.41
N LEU A 87 11.80 3.26 5.20
CA LEU A 87 12.23 3.96 6.40
C LEU A 87 13.76 4.00 6.50
N MET A 88 14.29 5.06 7.10
CA MET A 88 15.68 5.09 7.53
C MET A 88 15.76 4.44 8.90
N HIS A 89 16.57 3.40 9.04
CA HIS A 89 16.78 2.71 10.32
C HIS A 89 18.14 3.12 10.89
N VAL A 90 18.13 3.85 12.01
CA VAL A 90 19.31 4.08 12.85
C VAL A 90 19.15 3.19 14.08
N PRO A 91 19.82 2.02 14.14
CA PRO A 91 19.60 1.08 15.22
C PRO A 91 19.94 1.67 16.59
N HIS A 92 19.20 1.26 17.61
CA HIS A 92 19.45 1.67 18.99
C HIS A 92 19.19 0.54 19.99
N SER A 93 19.47 0.77 21.28
CA SER A 93 19.45 -0.28 22.31
C SER A 93 18.11 -1.00 22.50
N LYS A 94 16.99 -0.45 22.01
CA LYS A 94 15.66 -1.08 22.08
C LYS A 94 15.38 -2.01 20.89
N ASP A 95 16.28 -2.07 19.90
CA ASP A 95 16.22 -3.05 18.81
C ASP A 95 16.73 -4.44 19.23
N ILE A 96 17.22 -4.58 20.46
CA ILE A 96 17.68 -5.86 21.01
C ILE A 96 16.53 -6.49 21.81
N PRO A 97 16.19 -7.78 21.59
CA PRO A 97 16.83 -8.72 20.67
C PRO A 97 16.33 -8.61 19.22
N ASN A 98 15.17 -7.98 19.02
CA ASN A 98 14.54 -7.82 17.71
C ASN A 98 14.04 -6.38 17.54
N THR A 99 14.15 -5.85 16.34
CA THR A 99 13.45 -4.63 15.95
C THR A 99 11.95 -4.84 16.03
N ALA A 100 11.26 -4.00 16.80
CA ALA A 100 9.82 -4.10 16.98
C ALA A 100 9.05 -3.64 15.74
N THR A 101 7.87 -4.22 15.50
CA THR A 101 6.99 -3.81 14.39
C THR A 101 6.39 -2.42 14.58
N ALA A 102 6.15 -2.02 15.83
CA ALA A 102 5.63 -0.70 16.15
C ALA A 102 6.58 0.38 15.61
N ALA A 103 6.03 1.32 14.84
CA ALA A 103 6.77 2.39 14.14
C ALA A 103 7.70 1.94 12.99
N ASN A 104 7.79 0.64 12.67
CA ASN A 104 8.58 0.11 11.55
C ASN A 104 7.69 -0.40 10.40
N SER A 105 6.63 0.35 10.07
CA SER A 105 5.78 0.06 8.92
C SER A 105 6.07 1.01 7.76
N ALA A 106 6.00 0.48 6.54
CA ALA A 106 6.05 1.24 5.30
C ALA A 106 4.85 0.86 4.44
N SER A 107 4.05 1.84 4.00
CA SER A 107 2.80 1.56 3.30
C SER A 107 2.35 2.69 2.38
N PHE A 108 1.38 2.37 1.55
CA PHE A 108 0.58 3.32 0.77
C PHE A 108 -0.87 2.83 0.73
N TYR A 109 -1.80 3.71 0.36
CA TYR A 109 -3.20 3.39 0.14
C TYR A 109 -3.62 3.66 -1.30
N LEU A 110 -4.47 2.79 -1.84
CA LEU A 110 -5.28 3.08 -3.01
C LEU A 110 -6.67 3.49 -2.53
N ARG A 111 -7.07 4.74 -2.80
CA ARG A 111 -8.35 5.28 -2.33
C ARG A 111 -9.22 5.67 -3.52
N PRO A 112 -10.51 5.26 -3.56
CA PRO A 112 -11.41 5.74 -4.59
C PRO A 112 -11.51 7.28 -4.51
N TYR A 113 -11.41 7.94 -5.66
CA TYR A 113 -11.50 9.38 -5.80
C TYR A 113 -12.48 9.70 -6.93
N ASN A 114 -13.69 10.14 -6.55
CA ASN A 114 -14.85 10.27 -7.44
C ASN A 114 -15.21 8.99 -8.20
N PHE A 115 -14.71 7.82 -7.78
CA PHE A 115 -14.92 6.56 -8.50
C PHE A 115 -16.37 6.07 -8.41
N PHE A 116 -16.95 6.18 -7.22
CA PHE A 116 -18.33 5.82 -6.92
C PHE A 116 -19.20 7.08 -6.85
N ASP A 117 -20.49 6.92 -7.10
CA ASP A 117 -21.45 8.03 -7.03
C ASP A 117 -21.77 8.46 -5.58
N GLU A 118 -21.51 7.56 -4.61
CA GLU A 118 -21.54 7.82 -3.17
C GLU A 118 -20.54 6.93 -2.43
N ASN A 119 -20.40 7.08 -1.10
CA ASN A 119 -19.52 6.24 -0.32
C ASN A 119 -20.02 4.77 -0.35
N PRO A 120 -19.24 3.80 -0.87
CA PRO A 120 -19.66 2.41 -0.95
C PRO A 120 -19.96 1.77 0.42
N SER A 121 -19.46 2.33 1.53
CA SER A 121 -19.80 1.84 2.87
C SER A 121 -21.26 2.08 3.26
N MET A 122 -22.01 2.92 2.53
CA MET A 122 -23.44 3.14 2.76
C MET A 122 -24.27 1.88 2.57
N ALA A 123 -23.79 0.92 1.76
CA ALA A 123 -24.43 -0.38 1.59
C ALA A 123 -24.15 -1.37 2.73
N SER A 124 -23.30 -1.00 3.71
CA SER A 124 -22.98 -1.86 4.84
C SER A 124 -24.18 -2.08 5.76
N ARG A 125 -24.41 -3.32 6.18
CA ARG A 125 -25.42 -3.69 7.18
C ARG A 125 -24.93 -3.58 8.62
N ASP A 126 -23.68 -3.17 8.82
CA ASP A 126 -23.09 -3.00 10.15
C ASP A 126 -23.21 -1.56 10.66
N ALA A 127 -23.89 -0.68 9.91
CA ALA A 127 -24.16 0.69 10.33
C ALA A 127 -25.20 0.73 11.47
N VAL A 128 -25.11 1.76 12.32
CA VAL A 128 -26.10 2.02 13.38
C VAL A 128 -26.50 3.49 13.32
N LEU A 129 -27.81 3.74 13.26
CA LEU A 129 -28.39 5.08 13.33
C LEU A 129 -29.14 5.24 14.65
N ILE A 130 -28.76 6.24 15.45
CA ILE A 130 -29.41 6.59 16.72
C ILE A 130 -30.08 7.95 16.56
N SER A 131 -31.40 8.02 16.75
CA SER A 131 -32.19 9.24 16.57
C SER A 131 -32.98 9.59 17.86
N PRO A 132 -33.24 10.89 18.15
CA PRO A 132 -34.04 11.28 19.30
C PRO A 132 -35.51 10.82 19.17
N ALA A 133 -36.10 10.31 20.26
CA ALA A 133 -37.54 9.99 20.32
C ALA A 133 -38.30 10.94 21.26
N LYS A 134 -39.59 11.16 20.97
CA LYS A 134 -40.47 12.13 21.67
C LYS A 134 -40.68 11.85 23.17
N ASN A 135 -40.31 10.66 23.66
CA ASN A 135 -40.54 10.18 25.02
C ASN A 135 -39.26 10.21 25.90
N GLY A 136 -38.22 10.94 25.50
CA GLY A 136 -36.94 10.95 26.20
C GLY A 136 -36.12 9.66 26.02
N LYS A 137 -36.49 8.80 25.06
CA LYS A 137 -35.70 7.64 24.63
C LYS A 137 -35.00 7.93 23.30
N PHE A 138 -34.24 6.95 22.81
CA PHE A 138 -33.65 6.94 21.48
C PHE A 138 -34.32 5.88 20.60
N ASP A 139 -34.47 6.18 19.32
CA ASP A 139 -34.77 5.20 18.27
C ASP A 139 -33.44 4.68 17.69
N ILE A 140 -33.29 3.36 17.60
CA ILE A 140 -32.04 2.70 17.20
C ILE A 140 -32.32 1.80 16.00
N ASN A 141 -31.83 2.19 14.83
CA ASN A 141 -31.87 1.37 13.62
C ASN A 141 -30.50 0.73 13.37
N ARG A 142 -30.46 -0.61 13.35
CA ARG A 142 -29.24 -1.41 13.11
C ARG A 142 -29.17 -2.01 11.72
N PHE A 143 -30.08 -1.65 10.81
CA PHE A 143 -30.12 -2.13 9.41
C PHE A 143 -29.98 -3.66 9.25
N GLY A 144 -30.46 -4.42 10.24
CA GLY A 144 -30.44 -5.89 10.26
C GLY A 144 -29.35 -6.53 11.14
N THR A 145 -28.44 -5.77 11.77
CA THR A 145 -27.51 -6.34 12.76
C THR A 145 -28.28 -6.86 13.99
N PRO A 146 -28.06 -8.11 14.44
CA PRO A 146 -28.68 -8.65 15.65
C PRO A 146 -28.35 -7.87 16.91
N GLU A 147 -29.26 -7.92 17.90
CA GLU A 147 -28.99 -7.41 19.24
C GLU A 147 -28.18 -8.42 20.05
N GLY A 148 -26.99 -8.00 20.49
CA GLY A 148 -26.12 -8.79 21.35
C GLY A 148 -25.18 -9.72 20.58
N PRO A 149 -24.14 -10.23 21.26
CA PRO A 149 -23.19 -11.14 20.65
C PRO A 149 -23.90 -12.47 20.31
N ALA A 150 -23.66 -12.98 19.10
CA ALA A 150 -23.84 -14.41 18.86
C ALA A 150 -22.96 -15.17 19.87
N ARG A 151 -23.42 -16.35 20.34
CA ARG A 151 -22.71 -17.16 21.33
C ARG A 151 -21.22 -17.25 20.98
N ALA A 152 -20.36 -16.77 21.87
CA ALA A 152 -18.92 -16.76 21.62
C ALA A 152 -18.44 -18.16 21.23
N ALA A 153 -17.66 -18.25 20.16
CA ALA A 153 -16.95 -19.47 19.84
C ALA A 153 -16.04 -19.81 21.02
N LYS A 154 -15.95 -21.09 21.39
CA LYS A 154 -14.99 -21.53 22.42
C LYS A 154 -13.58 -21.32 21.86
N ASP A 155 -12.71 -20.74 22.67
CA ASP A 155 -11.29 -20.61 22.32
C ASP A 155 -10.71 -21.99 22.05
N LYS A 156 -10.01 -22.12 20.92
CA LYS A 156 -9.20 -23.29 20.60
C LYS A 156 -7.73 -22.94 20.88
N PRO A 157 -6.96 -23.84 21.52
CA PRO A 157 -5.52 -23.67 21.62
C PRO A 157 -4.90 -23.48 20.23
N GLN A 158 -3.98 -22.54 20.09
CA GLN A 158 -3.22 -22.37 18.86
C GLN A 158 -2.13 -23.45 18.80
N GLU A 159 -2.17 -24.31 17.80
CA GLU A 159 -1.13 -25.31 17.57
C GLU A 159 0.01 -24.70 16.74
N HIS A 160 1.25 -24.91 17.17
CA HIS A 160 2.45 -24.54 16.41
C HIS A 160 3.18 -25.81 15.97
N LYS A 161 3.28 -26.03 14.66
CA LYS A 161 3.89 -27.25 14.10
C LYS A 161 5.42 -27.23 14.05
N GLY A 162 6.05 -26.12 14.45
CA GLY A 162 7.51 -26.01 14.52
C GLY A 162 8.23 -26.36 13.22
N VAL A 163 9.51 -26.65 13.36
CA VAL A 163 10.35 -27.31 12.36
C VAL A 163 10.51 -28.78 12.82
N PRO A 164 10.63 -29.77 11.91
CA PRO A 164 10.85 -31.17 12.29
C PRO A 164 12.02 -31.37 13.27
#